data_AF-A0A1R1XHC0-F1
#
_entry.id   AF-A0A1R1XHC0-F1
#
_cell.length_a   1.000
_cell.length_b   1.000
_cell.length_c   1.000
_cell.angle_alpha   90.00
_cell.angle_beta   90.00
_cell.angle_gamma   90.00
#
_symmetry.space_group_name_H-M   'P 1'
#
loop_
_entity.id
_entity.type
_entity.pdbx_description
1 polymer ?
#
loop_
_entity_poly.entity_id
_entity_poly.type
_entity_poly.pdbx_seq_one_letter_code
_entity_poly.pdbx_strand_id
1 'polypeptide(L)'
;MRPKSAIRSICEMLEKHGEVKNICAKVKKNTSVLLPFEIQILLVKNENSEIPNFIEIEDEIIGLFWKGCPKACNFCKKSDHWKSECPTIKAKEDLRKSKKIKNSKAKDPEPESKADHT
;
A
#
# COMPACT_ATOMS: atom_id res chain seq x y z
N MET A 1 2.06 15.02 4.55
CA MET A 1 1.87 15.09 6.02
C MET A 1 3.19 15.19 6.82
N ARG A 2 3.25 15.91 7.96
CA ARG A 2 4.35 15.75 8.94
C ARG A 2 4.03 14.54 9.84
N PRO A 3 4.96 13.59 10.07
CA PRO A 3 4.66 12.36 10.81
C PRO A 3 4.02 12.57 12.19
N LYS A 4 4.35 13.67 12.87
CA LYS A 4 3.80 14.00 14.19
C LYS A 4 2.31 14.37 14.16
N SER A 5 1.82 15.05 13.12
CA SER A 5 0.38 15.38 13.03
C SER A 5 -0.44 14.14 12.69
N ALA A 6 0.06 13.31 11.77
CA ALA A 6 -0.52 12.02 11.41
C ALA A 6 -0.76 11.13 12.63
N ILE A 7 0.29 10.88 13.42
CA ILE A 7 0.22 9.99 14.58
C ILE A 7 -0.80 10.50 15.60
N ARG A 8 -0.85 11.82 15.84
CA ARG A 8 -1.81 12.39 16.77
C ARG A 8 -3.25 12.14 16.31
N SER A 9 -3.56 12.45 15.05
CA SER A 9 -4.89 12.22 14.48
C SER A 9 -5.27 10.73 14.45
N ILE A 10 -4.31 9.84 14.20
CA ILE A 10 -4.55 8.38 14.30
C ILE A 10 -4.94 8.03 15.75
N CYS A 11 -4.22 8.54 16.75
CA CYS A 11 -4.50 8.24 18.15
C CYS A 11 -5.86 8.78 18.59
N GLU A 12 -6.17 10.06 18.30
CA GLU A 12 -7.46 10.69 18.61
C GLU A 12 -8.65 9.89 18.02
N MET A 13 -8.45 9.27 16.85
CA MET A 13 -9.46 8.44 16.22
C MET A 13 -9.52 7.05 16.85
N LEU A 14 -8.38 6.41 17.17
CA LEU A 14 -8.33 5.11 17.83
C LEU A 14 -8.85 5.15 19.28
N GLU A 15 -8.70 6.27 19.97
CA GLU A 15 -9.22 6.50 21.32
C GLU A 15 -10.75 6.42 21.39
N LYS A 16 -11.46 6.60 20.27
CA LYS A 16 -12.91 6.34 20.18
C LYS A 16 -13.27 4.86 20.25
N HIS A 17 -12.30 3.99 19.95
CA HIS A 17 -12.47 2.54 19.86
C HIS A 17 -11.80 1.78 21.01
N GLY A 18 -11.09 2.48 21.90
CA GLY A 18 -10.34 1.86 22.99
C GLY A 18 -9.34 2.82 23.65
N GLU A 19 -8.47 2.27 24.47
CA GLU A 19 -7.40 3.02 25.14
C GLU A 19 -6.05 2.73 24.46
N VAL A 20 -5.37 3.77 23.99
CA VAL A 20 -4.02 3.66 23.42
C VAL A 20 -3.01 3.50 24.56
N LYS A 21 -2.42 2.31 24.68
CA LYS A 21 -1.44 2.00 25.74
C LYS A 21 -0.02 2.34 25.35
N ASN A 22 0.32 2.21 24.07
CA ASN A 22 1.67 2.44 23.60
C ASN A 22 1.72 2.79 22.11
N ILE A 23 2.72 3.58 21.73
CA ILE A 23 3.03 3.94 20.34
C ILE A 23 4.51 3.68 20.14
N CYS A 24 4.84 2.81 19.20
CA CYS A 24 6.20 2.52 18.80
C CYS A 24 6.39 2.98 17.35
N ALA A 25 7.51 3.63 17.07
CA ALA A 25 7.85 4.03 15.71
C ALA A 25 9.34 3.79 15.48
N LYS A 26 9.71 3.21 14.33
CA LYS A 26 11.11 3.11 13.97
C LYS A 26 11.60 4.43 13.40
N VAL A 27 12.81 4.80 13.82
CA VAL A 27 13.54 5.98 13.35
C VAL A 27 14.66 5.55 12.40
N LYS A 28 14.94 6.37 11.39
CA LYS A 28 16.13 6.18 10.57
C LYS A 28 17.38 6.37 11.45
N LYS A 29 18.35 5.45 11.36
CA LYS A 29 19.59 5.47 12.16
C LYS A 29 20.23 6.86 12.15
N ASN A 30 20.63 7.33 13.33
CA ASN A 30 21.29 8.62 13.57
C ASN A 30 20.45 9.84 13.14
N THR A 31 19.12 9.71 13.08
CA THR A 31 18.21 10.82 12.81
C THR A 31 16.98 10.73 13.71
N SER A 32 16.25 11.85 13.84
CA SER A 32 14.94 11.89 14.50
C SER A 32 13.77 11.73 13.52
N VAL A 33 14.03 11.23 12.31
CA VAL A 33 13.03 11.07 11.25
C VAL A 33 12.36 9.71 11.40
N LEU A 34 11.03 9.74 11.60
CA LEU A 34 10.19 8.54 11.66
C LEU A 34 10.07 7.88 10.29
N LEU A 35 10.07 6.55 10.27
CA LEU A 35 9.79 5.76 9.09
C LEU A 35 8.26 5.57 8.97
N PRO A 36 7.62 6.07 7.90
CA PRO A 36 6.16 6.12 7.80
C PRO A 36 5.45 4.76 7.91
N PHE A 37 6.11 3.69 7.47
CA PHE A 37 5.53 2.33 7.44
C PHE A 37 5.80 1.50 8.69
N GLU A 38 6.50 2.06 9.68
CA GLU A 38 6.98 1.31 10.84
C GLU A 38 6.45 1.89 12.16
N ILE A 39 5.24 2.43 12.12
CA ILE A 39 4.49 2.85 13.30
C ILE A 39 3.58 1.68 13.73
N GLN A 40 3.66 1.32 15.00
CA GLN A 40 2.83 0.31 15.65
C GLN A 40 2.14 0.94 16.86
N ILE A 41 0.86 0.68 17.02
CA ILE A 41 0.05 1.21 18.12
C ILE A 41 -0.55 0.02 18.88
N LEU A 42 -0.35 0.01 20.19
CA LEU A 42 -1.01 -0.92 21.09
C LEU A 42 -2.30 -0.30 21.61
N LEU A 43 -3.43 -0.87 21.21
CA LEU A 43 -4.77 -0.42 21.58
C LEU A 43 -5.46 -1.52 22.40
N VAL A 44 -5.99 -1.14 23.57
CA VAL A 44 -6.95 -1.97 24.32
C VAL A 44 -8.33 -1.60 23.82
N LYS A 45 -8.90 -2.46 22.99
CA LYS A 45 -10.19 -2.26 22.34
C LYS A 45 -11.36 -2.35 23.33
N ASN A 46 -12.36 -1.48 23.20
CA ASN A 46 -13.63 -1.62 23.93
C ASN A 46 -14.46 -2.79 23.35
N GLU A 47 -15.26 -3.47 24.18
CA GLU A 47 -15.95 -4.72 23.83
C GLU A 47 -16.82 -4.59 22.56
N ASN A 48 -17.53 -3.48 22.39
CA ASN A 48 -18.47 -3.25 21.28
C ASN A 48 -17.95 -2.31 20.20
N SER A 49 -16.71 -1.84 20.27
CA SER A 49 -16.16 -0.96 19.23
C SER A 49 -15.73 -1.78 18.02
N GLU A 50 -15.85 -1.26 16.80
CA GLU A 50 -15.19 -1.85 15.64
C GLU A 50 -14.11 -0.90 15.16
N ILE A 51 -12.88 -1.39 15.01
CA ILE A 51 -11.77 -0.57 14.52
C ILE A 51 -11.92 -0.52 13.00
N PRO A 52 -11.92 0.67 12.37
CA PRO A 52 -12.04 0.77 10.92
C PRO A 52 -10.75 0.25 10.25
N ASN A 53 -10.88 -0.36 9.06
CA ASN A 53 -9.72 -0.75 8.25
C ASN A 53 -9.03 0.44 7.57
N PHE A 54 -9.74 1.54 7.37
CA PHE A 54 -9.23 2.74 6.71
C PHE A 54 -9.67 3.97 7.48
N ILE A 55 -8.79 4.95 7.52
CA ILE A 55 -9.03 6.26 8.13
C ILE A 55 -8.56 7.33 7.17
N GLU A 56 -9.26 8.44 7.15
CA GLU A 56 -8.96 9.57 6.30
C GLU A 56 -8.44 10.72 7.15
N ILE A 57 -7.25 11.23 6.81
CA ILE A 57 -6.62 12.33 7.53
C ILE A 57 -5.98 13.26 6.51
N GLU A 58 -6.37 14.53 6.49
CA GLU A 58 -5.84 15.54 5.54
C GLU A 58 -5.87 15.04 4.08
N ASP A 59 -7.00 14.46 3.64
CA ASP A 59 -7.22 13.86 2.31
C ASP A 59 -6.33 12.63 1.98
N GLU A 60 -5.57 12.12 2.95
CA GLU A 60 -4.79 10.89 2.83
C GLU A 60 -5.54 9.70 3.49
N ILE A 61 -5.71 8.60 2.73
CA ILE A 61 -6.30 7.36 3.25
C ILE A 61 -5.21 6.45 3.81
N ILE A 62 -5.21 6.29 5.13
CA ILE A 62 -4.33 5.41 5.88
C ILE A 62 -5.03 4.08 6.13
N GLY A 63 -4.36 2.98 5.78
CA GLY A 63 -4.84 1.62 6.06
C GLY A 63 -4.37 1.14 7.44
N LEU A 64 -5.30 0.64 8.25
CA LEU A 64 -5.03 0.02 9.54
C LEU A 64 -5.08 -1.50 9.42
N PHE A 65 -4.08 -2.17 9.96
CA PHE A 65 -3.94 -3.63 9.91
C PHE A 65 -3.62 -4.16 11.30
N TRP A 66 -4.43 -5.12 11.77
CA TRP A 66 -4.23 -5.82 13.03
C TRP A 66 -4.59 -7.31 12.89
N LYS A 67 -4.19 -8.11 13.87
CA LYS A 67 -4.49 -9.54 13.88
C LYS A 67 -6.01 -9.76 13.99
N GLY A 68 -6.59 -10.47 13.03
CA GLY A 68 -8.04 -10.67 12.95
C GLY A 68 -8.82 -9.50 12.36
N CYS A 69 -8.15 -8.52 11.74
CA CYS A 69 -8.83 -7.47 11.00
C CYS A 69 -9.63 -8.04 9.81
N PRO A 70 -10.76 -7.40 9.43
CA PRO A 70 -11.46 -7.72 8.20
C PRO A 70 -10.56 -7.57 6.97
N LYS A 71 -10.92 -8.23 5.87
CA LYS A 71 -10.17 -8.12 4.62
C LYS A 71 -10.10 -6.65 4.18
N ALA A 72 -8.91 -6.20 3.82
CA ALA A 72 -8.72 -4.87 3.28
C ALA A 72 -7.54 -4.81 2.32
N CYS A 73 -7.73 -4.07 1.23
CA CYS A 73 -6.75 -3.89 0.18
C CYS A 73 -6.11 -2.52 0.28
N ASN A 74 -4.86 -2.45 0.75
CA ASN A 74 -4.12 -1.19 0.84
C ASN A 74 -3.81 -0.56 -0.54
N PHE A 75 -3.99 -1.30 -1.64
CA PHE A 75 -3.71 -0.83 -2.99
C PHE A 75 -4.87 -0.02 -3.57
N CYS A 76 -6.09 -0.56 -3.53
CA CYS A 76 -7.29 0.11 -4.04
C CYS A 76 -8.14 0.77 -2.96
N LYS A 77 -7.74 0.64 -1.68
CA LYS A 77 -8.40 1.22 -0.49
C LYS A 77 -9.83 0.71 -0.27
N LYS A 78 -10.08 -0.58 -0.58
CA LYS A 78 -11.39 -1.24 -0.37
C LYS A 78 -11.31 -2.36 0.66
N SER A 79 -12.41 -2.63 1.37
CA SER A 79 -12.53 -3.60 2.47
C SER A 79 -13.16 -4.96 2.08
N ASP A 80 -13.12 -5.31 0.80
CA ASP A 80 -13.76 -6.49 0.21
C ASP A 80 -12.77 -7.64 -0.08
N HIS A 81 -11.49 -7.33 -0.31
CA HIS A 81 -10.48 -8.31 -0.71
C HIS A 81 -9.10 -8.05 -0.09
N TRP A 82 -8.26 -9.08 -0.07
CA TRP A 82 -6.85 -8.93 0.25
C TRP A 82 -6.07 -8.32 -0.91
N LYS A 83 -4.95 -7.64 -0.63
CA LYS A 83 -4.09 -7.08 -1.69
C LYS A 83 -3.69 -8.09 -2.76
N SER A 84 -3.45 -9.36 -2.38
CA SER A 84 -3.13 -10.47 -3.30
C SER A 84 -4.25 -10.78 -4.30
N GLU A 85 -5.50 -10.48 -3.94
CA GLU A 85 -6.71 -10.74 -4.73
C GLU A 85 -7.17 -9.47 -5.47
N CYS A 86 -6.37 -8.40 -5.47
CA CYS A 86 -6.81 -7.10 -5.96
C CYS A 86 -7.04 -7.09 -7.49
N PRO A 87 -8.28 -6.81 -7.96
CA PRO A 87 -8.58 -6.79 -9.38
C PRO A 87 -7.82 -5.70 -10.12
N THR A 88 -7.56 -4.55 -9.47
CA THR A 88 -6.78 -3.46 -10.05
C THR A 88 -5.31 -3.83 -10.24
N ILE A 89 -4.74 -4.66 -9.36
CA ILE A 89 -3.38 -5.18 -9.53
C ILE A 89 -3.35 -6.15 -10.69
N LYS A 90 -4.26 -7.13 -10.71
CA LYS A 90 -4.36 -8.13 -11.79
C LYS A 90 -4.50 -7.48 -13.17
N ALA A 91 -5.40 -6.51 -13.30
CA ALA A 91 -5.58 -5.75 -14.54
C ALA A 91 -4.31 -5.01 -14.98
N LYS A 92 -3.55 -4.41 -14.04
CA LYS A 92 -2.27 -3.75 -14.35
C LYS A 92 -1.20 -4.75 -14.79
N GLU A 93 -1.17 -5.94 -14.22
CA GLU A 93 -0.23 -7.00 -14.61
C GLU A 93 -0.54 -7.56 -16.00
N ASP A 94 -1.81 -7.80 -16.31
CA ASP A 94 -2.23 -8.29 -17.62
C ASP A 94 -1.93 -7.28 -18.73
N LEU A 95 -2.09 -5.98 -18.44
CA LEU A 95 -1.70 -4.91 -19.35
C LEU A 95 -0.17 -4.88 -19.58
N ARG A 96 0.63 -5.11 -18.53
CA ARG A 96 2.10 -5.18 -18.63
C ARG A 96 2.55 -6.39 -19.47
N LYS A 97 1.94 -7.56 -19.26
CA LYS A 97 2.22 -8.77 -20.04
C LYS A 97 1.88 -8.56 -21.52
N SER A 98 0.72 -7.96 -21.79
CA SER A 98 0.28 -7.65 -23.16
C SER A 98 1.21 -6.68 -23.89
N LYS A 99 1.74 -5.65 -23.20
CA LYS A 99 2.75 -4.75 -23.75
C LYS A 99 4.09 -5.45 -24.01
N LYS A 100 4.52 -6.35 -23.12
CA LYS A 100 5.76 -7.13 -23.29
C LYS A 100 5.69 -8.02 -24.53
N ILE A 101 4.56 -8.71 -24.73
CA ILE A 101 4.33 -9.58 -25.92
C ILE A 101 4.38 -8.75 -27.22
N LYS A 102 3.79 -7.55 -27.23
CA LYS A 102 3.82 -6.65 -28.40
C LYS A 102 5.24 -6.17 -28.74
N ASN A 103 6.05 -5.83 -27.74
CA ASN A 103 7.44 -5.42 -27.97
C ASN A 103 8.37 -6.57 -28.39
N SER A 104 8.10 -7.81 -27.98
CA SER A 104 8.88 -8.98 -28.41
C SER A 104 8.53 -9.49 -29.80
N LYS A 105 7.34 -9.18 -30.34
CA LYS A 105 6.95 -9.49 -31.73
C LYS A 105 7.44 -8.47 -32.77
N ALA A 106 8.08 -7.38 -32.34
CA ALA A 106 8.64 -6.36 -33.22
C ALA A 106 10.15 -6.54 -33.48
N LYS A 107 10.72 -7.70 -33.11
CA LYS A 107 12.12 -8.08 -33.38
C LYS A 107 12.17 -9.42 -34.10
N ASP A 108 11.73 -9.45 -35.36
CA ASP A 108 12.25 -10.42 -36.32
C ASP A 108 13.11 -9.65 -37.34
N PRO A 109 14.34 -10.11 -37.65
CA PRO A 109 15.26 -9.42 -38.53
C PRO A 109 14.91 -9.66 -40.00
N GLU A 110 14.90 -8.59 -40.79
CA GLU A 110 14.86 -8.66 -42.25
C GLU A 110 16.16 -9.33 -42.74
N PRO A 111 16.11 -10.42 -43.52
CA PRO A 111 17.31 -11.10 -44.00
C PRO A 111 17.98 -10.31 -45.12
N GLU A 112 19.32 -10.23 -45.04
CA GLU A 112 20.22 -9.68 -46.05
C GLU A 112 19.87 -10.15 -47.47
N SER A 113 19.75 -9.21 -48.40
CA SER A 113 20.00 -9.49 -49.82
C SER A 113 21.33 -8.87 -50.22
N LYS A 114 22.31 -9.74 -50.49
CA LYS A 114 23.54 -9.41 -51.20
C LYS A 114 23.23 -9.21 -52.68
N ALA A 115 23.76 -8.14 -53.29
CA ALA A 115 24.17 -8.15 -54.69
C ALA A 115 25.22 -7.03 -54.93
N ASP A 116 26.40 -7.48 -55.36
CA ASP A 116 27.50 -6.73 -55.97
C ASP A 116 27.05 -5.85 -57.15
N HIS A 117 27.74 -4.71 -57.38
CA HIS A 117 28.67 -4.57 -58.51
C HIS A 117 29.18 -3.13 -58.72
N THR A 118 30.53 -3.06 -58.78
CA THR A 118 31.41 -2.28 -59.68
C THR A 118 31.43 -0.75 -59.61
#